data_AF-A0A413FX30-F1
#
_entry.id   AF-A0A413FX30-F1
#
_cell.length_a   1.000
_cell.length_b   1.000
_cell.length_c   1.000
_cell.angle_alpha   90.00
_cell.angle_beta   90.00
_cell.angle_gamma   90.00
#
_symmetry.space_group_name_H-M   'P 1'
#
loop_
_entity.id
_entity.type
_entity.pdbx_description
1 polymer ?
#
loop_
_entity_poly.entity_id
_entity_poly.type
_entity_poly.pdbx_seq_one_letter_code
_entity_poly.pdbx_strand_id
1 'polypeptide(L)' 'MCQNRLEELAQEFCFSCRCKRCLERAISNYQKLFGYLLRFLQESYNATTLEEARPVYIQKFFWKNWNQAESHRL' A
#
# COMPACT_ATOMS: atom_id res chain seq x y z
N MET A 1 5.70 -23.13 4.77
CA MET A 1 5.09 -21.96 5.45
C MET A 1 4.31 -21.21 4.40
N CYS A 2 3.03 -20.87 4.63
CA CYS A 2 2.27 -20.04 3.69
C CYS A 2 2.83 -18.62 3.79
N GLN A 3 3.39 -18.10 2.70
CA GLN A 3 3.83 -16.71 2.62
C GLN A 3 2.60 -15.83 2.37
N ASN A 4 2.43 -14.78 3.18
CA ASN A 4 1.32 -13.85 3.01
C ASN A 4 1.67 -12.84 1.92
N ARG A 5 1.16 -13.03 0.70
CA ARG A 5 1.45 -12.08 -0.39
C ARG A 5 0.74 -10.76 -0.13
N LEU A 6 1.46 -9.65 -0.26
CA LEU A 6 0.92 -8.32 0.06
C LEU A 6 -0.26 -7.93 -0.85
N GLU A 7 -0.29 -8.41 -2.09
CA GLU A 7 -1.41 -8.20 -3.01
C GLU A 7 -2.69 -8.88 -2.54
N GLU A 8 -2.58 -10.10 -2.02
CA GLU A 8 -3.71 -10.88 -1.49
C GLU A 8 -4.25 -10.19 -0.23
N LEU A 9 -3.36 -9.78 0.68
CA LEU A 9 -3.73 -9.02 1.89
C LEU A 9 -4.44 -7.69 1.56
N ALA A 10 -3.98 -6.98 0.52
CA ALA A 10 -4.65 -5.75 0.08
C ALA A 10 -6.06 -6.01 -0.47
N GLN A 11 -6.26 -7.13 -1.18
CA GLN A 11 -7.57 -7.56 -1.66
C GLN A 11 -8.49 -7.96 -0.51
N GLU A 12 -8.00 -8.73 0.46
CA GLU A 12 -8.73 -9.13 1.67
C GLU A 12 -9.17 -7.92 2.50
N PHE A 13 -8.29 -6.91 2.62
CA PHE A 13 -8.65 -5.65 3.27
C PHE A 13 -9.81 -4.96 2.56
N CYS A 14 -9.76 -4.84 1.24
CA CYS A 14 -10.83 -4.21 0.46
C CYS A 14 -12.15 -4.99 0.55
N PHE A 15 -12.08 -6.32 0.53
CA PHE A 15 -13.22 -7.19 0.77
C PHE A 15 -13.81 -6.95 2.17
N SER A 16 -12.98 -6.89 3.20
CA SER A 16 -13.39 -6.60 4.57
C SER A 16 -14.07 -5.23 4.70
N CYS A 17 -13.59 -4.20 4.00
CA CYS A 17 -14.25 -2.90 3.92
C CYS A 17 -15.65 -2.99 3.30
N ARG A 18 -15.82 -3.78 2.24
CA ARG A 18 -17.14 -4.02 1.62
C ARG A 18 -18.10 -4.71 2.59
N CYS A 19 -17.64 -5.74 3.29
CA CYS A 19 -18.44 -6.40 4.33
C CYS A 19 -18.89 -5.44 5.43
N LYS A 20 -18.04 -4.45 5.77
CA LYS A 20 -18.33 -3.39 6.74
C LYS A 20 -19.13 -2.20 6.17
N ARG A 21 -19.62 -2.30 4.94
CA ARG A 21 -20.41 -1.26 4.25
C ARG A 21 -19.68 0.09 4.14
N CYS A 22 -18.35 0.06 4.00
CA CYS A 22 -17.60 1.26 3.64
C CYS A 22 -18.04 1.77 2.27
N LEU A 23 -17.91 3.08 2.02
CA LEU A 23 -18.23 3.67 0.72
C LEU A 23 -17.29 3.10 -0.36
N GLU A 24 -17.84 2.71 -1.53
CA GLU A 24 -17.03 2.22 -2.66
C GLU A 24 -15.95 3.24 -3.08
N ARG A 25 -16.23 4.54 -2.95
CA ARG A 25 -15.23 5.60 -3.17
C ARG A 25 -14.04 5.48 -2.22
N ALA A 26 -14.28 5.18 -0.95
CA ALA A 26 -13.21 4.98 0.03
C ALA A 26 -12.41 3.71 -0.28
N ILE A 27 -13.09 2.62 -0.65
CA ILE A 27 -12.45 1.36 -1.06
C ILE A 27 -11.56 1.58 -2.30
N SER A 28 -12.06 2.30 -3.31
CA SER A 28 -11.28 2.65 -4.50
C SER A 28 -10.05 3.50 -4.16
N ASN A 29 -10.16 4.43 -3.19
CA ASN A 29 -9.02 5.20 -2.71
C ASN A 29 -7.99 4.31 -2.03
N TYR A 30 -8.41 3.36 -1.18
CA TYR A 30 -7.51 2.40 -0.56
C TYR A 30 -6.82 1.50 -1.59
N GLN A 31 -7.56 0.99 -2.58
CA GLN A 31 -6.98 0.19 -3.67
C GLN A 31 -5.88 0.95 -4.42
N LYS A 32 -6.10 2.22 -4.72
CA LYS A 32 -5.08 3.08 -5.35
C LYS A 32 -3.87 3.26 -4.44
N LEU A 33 -4.08 3.59 -3.17
CA LEU A 33 -3.01 3.78 -2.19
C LEU A 33 -2.17 2.52 -2.02
N PHE A 34 -2.81 1.36 -1.87
CA PHE A 34 -2.11 0.08 -1.81
C PHE A 34 -1.36 -0.20 -3.11
N GLY A 35 -1.96 0.06 -4.28
CA GLY A 35 -1.27 -0.09 -5.56
C GLY A 35 0.05 0.69 -5.62
N TYR A 36 0.07 1.94 -5.13
CA TYR A 36 1.30 2.74 -5.04
C TYR A 36 2.30 2.16 -4.03
N LEU A 37 1.82 1.75 -2.85
CA LEU A 37 2.67 1.19 -1.81
C LEU A 37 3.31 -0.13 -2.24
N LEU A 38 2.52 -1.07 -2.77
CA LEU A 38 2.98 -2.38 -3.20
C LEU A 38 4.00 -2.27 -4.33
N ARG A 39 3.73 -1.40 -5.32
CA ARG A 39 4.69 -1.13 -6.39
C ARG A 39 6.01 -0.58 -5.83
N PHE A 40 5.94 0.38 -4.90
CA PHE A 40 7.14 0.93 -4.26
C PHE A 40 7.94 -0.14 -3.50
N LEU A 41 7.27 -0.98 -2.72
CA LEU A 41 7.91 -2.07 -1.96
C LEU A 41 8.57 -3.08 -2.89
N GLN A 42 7.90 -3.43 -3.99
CA GLN A 42 8.43 -4.36 -4.97
C GLN A 42 9.64 -3.79 -5.71
N GLU A 43 9.51 -2.60 -6.28
CA GLU A 43 10.57 -1.99 -7.10
C GLU A 43 11.80 -1.59 -6.28
N SER A 44 11.60 -1.13 -5.05
CA SER A 44 12.69 -0.57 -4.24
C SER A 44 13.38 -1.59 -3.32
N TYR A 45 12.66 -2.63 -2.90
CA TYR A 45 13.13 -3.58 -1.88
C TYR A 45 12.87 -5.04 -2.22
N ASN A 46 12.25 -5.33 -3.37
CA ASN A 46 11.80 -6.68 -3.77
C ASN A 46 10.95 -7.37 -2.69
N ALA A 47 10.14 -6.59 -1.97
CA ALA A 47 9.27 -7.09 -0.92
C ALA A 47 7.87 -7.37 -1.50
N THR A 48 7.54 -8.65 -1.63
CA THR A 48 6.24 -9.17 -2.13
C THR A 48 5.37 -9.77 -1.02
N THR A 49 5.98 -10.11 0.10
CA THR A 49 5.34 -10.78 1.24
C THR A 49 5.36 -9.91 2.49
N LEU A 50 4.48 -10.22 3.43
CA LEU A 50 4.42 -9.51 4.71
C LEU A 50 5.73 -9.63 5.50
N GLU A 51 6.38 -10.79 5.42
CA GLU A 51 7.63 -11.09 6.14
C GLU A 51 8.84 -10.32 5.57
N GLU A 52 8.80 -9.98 4.28
CA GLU A 52 9.82 -9.14 3.63
C GLU A 52 9.62 -7.65 3.92
N ALA A 53 8.39 -7.24 4.19
CA ALA A 53 8.05 -5.85 4.46
C ALA A 53 8.59 -5.38 5.81
N ARG A 54 9.39 -4.30 5.81
CA ARG A 54 9.91 -3.67 7.04
C ARG A 54 9.25 -2.32 7.29
N PRO A 55 9.00 -1.94 8.56
CA PRO A 55 8.43 -0.63 8.90
C PRO A 55 9.17 0.56 8.30
N VAL A 56 10.50 0.48 8.21
CA VAL A 56 11.34 1.53 7.60
C VAL A 56 11.04 1.75 6.11
N TYR A 57 10.59 0.72 5.37
CA TYR A 57 10.20 0.88 3.97
C TYR A 57 8.90 1.69 3.85
N ILE A 58 7.95 1.47 4.76
CA ILE A 58 6.70 2.23 4.83
C ILE A 58 6.98 3.72 5.15
N GLN A 59 7.89 4.00 6.09
CA GLN A 59 8.31 5.37 6.38
C GLN A 59 8.91 6.06 5.15
N LYS A 60 9.79 5.35 4.41
CA LYS A 60 10.39 5.86 3.18
C LYS A 60 9.36 6.10 2.07
N PHE A 61 8.32 5.28 1.98
CA PHE A 61 7.20 5.52 1.07
C PHE A 61 6.53 6.88 1.38
N PHE A 62 6.21 7.15 2.65
CA PHE A 62 5.58 8.42 3.03
C PHE A 62 6.48 9.62 2.76
N TRP A 63 7.77 9.56 3.09
CA TRP A 63 8.70 10.65 2.78
C TRP A 63 8.82 10.93 1.28
N LYS A 64 8.88 9.89 0.44
CA LYS A 64 8.95 10.06 -1.01
C LYS A 64 7.70 10.77 -1.56
N ASN A 65 6.52 10.37 -1.11
CA ASN A 65 5.26 10.96 -1.56
C ASN A 65 5.03 12.38 -0.99
N TRP A 66 5.48 12.64 0.25
CA TRP A 66 5.43 13.97 0.86
C TRP A 66 6.30 14.98 0.09
N ASN A 67 7.55 14.60 -0.23
CA ASN A 67 8.47 15.47 -0.95
C ASN A 67 8.03 15.74 -2.40
N GLN A 68 7.37 14.78 -3.06
CA GLN A 68 6.78 15.02 -4.38
C GLN A 68 5.64 16.03 -4.34
N ALA A 69 4.77 15.98 -3.33
CA ALA A 69 3.67 16.94 -3.17
C ALA A 69 4.18 18.37 -2.90
N GLU A 70 5.30 18.51 -2.19
CA GLU A 70 5.91 19.80 -1.89
C GLU A 70 6.67 20.40 -3.10
N SER A 71 7.31 19.56 -3.91
CA SER A 71 8.04 20.00 -5.12
C SER A 71 7.16 20.61 -6.21
N HIS A 72 5.83 20.41 -6.16
CA HIS A 72 4.87 21.02 -7.09
C HIS A 72 4.19 22.28 -6.52
N ARG A 73 4.56 22.72 -5.32
CA ARG A 73 4.05 23.94 -4.67
C ARG A 73 5.03 25.12 -4.68
N LEU A 74 6.26 24.91 -5.14
CA LEU A 74 7.30 25.93 -5.30
C LEU A 74 7.50 26.30 -6.77
#